data_AF-A0A7I4YT68-F1
#
_entry.id   AF-A0A7I4YT68-F1
#
_cell.length_a   1.000
_cell.length_b   1.000
_cell.length_c   1.000
_cell.angle_alpha   90.00
_cell.angle_beta   90.00
_cell.angle_gamma   90.00
#
_symmetry.space_group_name_H-M   'P 1'
#
loop_
_entity.id
_entity.type
_entity.pdbx_description
1 polymer ?
#
loop_
_entity_poly.entity_id
_entity_poly.type
_entity_poly.pdbx_seq_one_letter_code
_entity_poly.pdbx_strand_id
1 'polypeptide(L)'
;MHLKALSLICIAFLFNGGYSKATSDKICKKKNIPESVQSFVLEKLKETRPETSKVKELAYDCGLTKKALRLGWPGVTTYFDARGNFTWTDWEGSLNKALGSEYAKRDIPKMWSSGASKVGCAIRLKTFDNSLHEILLRCVYSK
;
A
#
# COMPACT_ATOMS: atom_id res chain seq x y z
N MET A 1 -11.17 -39.36 11.51
CA MET A 1 -10.52 -39.18 10.19
C MET A 1 -11.12 -37.92 9.58
N HIS A 2 -10.54 -36.76 9.89
CA HIS A 2 -9.65 -35.99 8.99
C HIS A 2 -10.29 -35.62 7.67
N LEU A 3 -10.69 -34.35 7.52
CA LEU A 3 -10.47 -33.61 6.28
C LEU A 3 -10.26 -32.12 6.61
N LYS A 4 -9.10 -31.82 7.21
CA LYS A 4 -8.48 -30.49 7.17
C LYS A 4 -7.62 -30.45 5.91
N ALA A 5 -8.12 -29.93 4.80
CA ALA A 5 -7.30 -29.51 3.66
C ALA A 5 -8.16 -28.81 2.59
N LEU A 6 -8.45 -27.54 2.78
CA LEU A 6 -8.73 -26.59 1.67
C LEU A 6 -8.25 -25.20 2.11
N SER A 7 -7.02 -25.19 2.62
CA SER A 7 -6.18 -24.02 2.75
C SER A 7 -5.12 -24.14 1.65
N LEU A 8 -4.82 -23.05 0.94
CA LEU A 8 -3.64 -22.80 0.08
C LEU A 8 -3.73 -22.81 -1.46
N ILE A 9 -4.89 -22.94 -2.14
CA ILE A 9 -4.87 -23.07 -3.63
C ILE A 9 -5.20 -21.79 -4.43
N CYS A 10 -5.53 -20.64 -3.84
CA CYS A 10 -5.83 -19.43 -4.63
C CYS A 10 -4.69 -18.39 -4.78
N ILE A 11 -3.46 -18.67 -4.32
CA ILE A 11 -2.35 -17.69 -4.41
C ILE A 11 -1.58 -17.78 -5.75
N ALA A 12 -1.82 -18.80 -6.59
CA ALA A 12 -0.95 -19.09 -7.73
C ALA A 12 -1.25 -18.33 -9.04
N PHE A 13 -2.40 -17.68 -9.20
CA PHE A 13 -2.80 -17.09 -10.49
C PHE A 13 -2.45 -15.59 -10.67
N LEU A 14 -1.59 -15.04 -9.81
CA LEU A 14 -1.17 -13.63 -9.88
C LEU A 14 -0.18 -13.26 -11.02
N PHE A 15 0.15 -14.15 -11.96
CA PHE A 15 1.34 -13.96 -12.81
C PHE A 15 1.18 -14.11 -14.33
N ASN A 16 -0.01 -14.20 -14.91
CA ASN A 16 -0.13 -14.30 -16.37
C ASN A 16 -1.24 -13.42 -16.95
N GLY A 17 -0.90 -12.18 -17.27
CA GLY A 17 -1.76 -11.36 -18.12
C GLY A 17 -1.45 -9.87 -18.06
N GLY A 18 -0.43 -9.43 -18.80
CA GLY A 18 -0.28 -8.02 -19.19
C GLY A 18 0.74 -7.20 -18.39
N TYR A 19 2.03 -7.53 -18.50
CA TYR A 19 3.12 -6.64 -18.08
C TYR A 19 4.05 -6.37 -19.26
N SER A 20 3.76 -5.32 -20.02
CA SER A 20 4.74 -4.69 -20.89
C SER A 20 5.00 -3.29 -20.39
N LYS A 21 6.26 -3.05 -19.98
CA LYS A 21 6.89 -1.78 -19.58
C LYS A 21 6.63 -1.26 -18.15
N ALA A 22 7.27 -1.92 -17.18
CA ALA A 22 7.79 -1.27 -15.98
C ALA A 22 9.27 -1.66 -15.81
N THR A 23 10.18 -0.83 -16.30
CA THR A 23 11.61 -0.84 -15.94
C THR A 23 11.82 0.39 -15.06
N SER A 24 12.13 0.26 -13.78
CA SER A 24 13.47 -0.12 -13.31
C SER A 24 13.42 -0.87 -11.96
N ASP A 25 13.70 -2.16 -12.07
CA ASP A 25 14.36 -3.03 -11.10
C ASP A 25 13.93 -2.98 -9.61
N LYS A 26 12.99 -3.87 -9.30
CA LYS A 26 12.91 -4.69 -8.07
C LYS A 26 12.38 -3.94 -6.86
N ILE A 27 11.17 -3.42 -6.97
CA ILE A 27 10.42 -3.00 -5.81
C ILE A 27 10.22 -4.20 -4.85
N CYS A 28 10.77 -4.05 -3.64
CA CYS A 28 10.84 -5.00 -2.52
C CYS A 28 10.58 -6.48 -2.83
N LYS A 29 11.61 -7.22 -3.29
CA LYS A 29 11.61 -8.67 -3.62
C LYS A 29 11.01 -9.65 -2.59
N LYS A 30 10.60 -9.22 -1.37
CA LYS A 30 10.06 -10.09 -0.31
C LYS A 30 8.67 -9.66 0.19
N LYS A 31 7.67 -10.41 -0.30
CA LYS A 31 6.56 -11.13 0.37
C LYS A 31 5.26 -10.47 0.87
N ASN A 32 5.04 -9.15 0.94
CA ASN A 32 3.72 -8.67 1.44
C ASN A 32 2.92 -7.75 0.52
N ILE A 33 3.54 -7.12 -0.48
CA ILE A 33 2.82 -6.32 -1.47
C ILE A 33 3.43 -6.61 -2.85
N PRO A 34 2.63 -6.92 -3.89
CA PRO A 34 3.12 -7.00 -5.27
C PRO A 34 3.78 -5.69 -5.72
N GLU A 35 4.80 -5.77 -6.58
CA GLU A 35 5.50 -4.59 -7.13
C GLU A 35 4.54 -3.61 -7.79
N SER A 36 3.53 -4.10 -8.53
CA SER A 36 2.49 -3.26 -9.13
C SER A 36 1.68 -2.45 -8.14
N VAL A 37 1.31 -3.03 -7.00
CA VAL A 37 0.61 -2.31 -5.94
C VAL A 37 1.52 -1.26 -5.32
N GLN A 38 2.81 -1.55 -5.16
CA GLN A 38 3.78 -0.58 -4.64
C GLN A 38 3.97 0.60 -5.60
N SER A 39 4.14 0.33 -6.91
CA SER A 39 4.19 1.34 -7.97
C SER A 39 2.92 2.19 -8.00
N PHE A 40 1.75 1.53 -7.99
CA PHE A 40 0.45 2.21 -8.01
C PHE A 40 0.30 3.18 -6.83
N VAL A 41 0.62 2.72 -5.61
CA VAL A 41 0.56 3.58 -4.41
C VAL A 41 1.54 4.75 -4.54
N LEU A 42 2.76 4.50 -5.02
CA LEU A 42 3.75 5.56 -5.20
C LEU A 42 3.29 6.62 -6.21
N GLU A 43 2.76 6.20 -7.36
CA GLU A 43 2.23 7.08 -8.39
C GLU A 43 1.06 7.90 -7.86
N LYS A 44 0.09 7.26 -7.19
CA LYS A 44 -1.03 7.97 -6.56
C LYS A 44 -0.61 8.96 -5.50
N LEU A 45 0.40 8.64 -4.69
CA LEU A 45 0.92 9.62 -3.74
C LEU A 45 1.56 10.80 -4.48
N LYS A 46 2.35 10.56 -5.53
CA LYS A 46 2.96 11.64 -6.34
C LYS A 46 1.92 12.57 -6.96
N GLU A 47 0.76 12.04 -7.39
CA GLU A 47 -0.37 12.85 -7.89
C GLU A 47 -0.94 13.81 -6.81
N THR A 48 -0.83 13.47 -5.53
CA THR A 48 -1.29 14.33 -4.42
C THR A 48 -0.28 15.38 -3.97
N ARG A 49 0.88 15.47 -4.62
CA ARG A 49 1.95 16.39 -4.23
C ARG A 49 1.49 17.85 -4.41
N PRO A 50 1.50 18.68 -3.35
CA PRO A 50 1.19 20.09 -3.50
C PRO A 50 2.29 20.79 -4.31
N GLU A 51 1.91 21.76 -5.14
CA GLU A 51 2.85 22.55 -5.96
C GLU A 51 3.90 23.28 -5.11
N THR A 52 3.56 23.61 -3.87
CA THR A 52 4.44 24.24 -2.89
C THR A 52 5.45 23.29 -2.25
N SER A 53 5.38 22.00 -2.54
CA SER A 53 6.31 21.00 -2.00
C SER A 53 7.73 21.23 -2.51
N LYS A 54 8.69 21.36 -1.59
CA LYS A 54 10.12 21.42 -1.92
C LYS A 54 10.72 20.05 -2.27
N VAL A 55 9.96 18.97 -2.09
CA VAL A 55 10.40 17.60 -2.38
C VAL A 55 10.22 17.32 -3.88
N LYS A 56 11.35 17.19 -4.59
CA LYS A 56 11.36 16.96 -6.04
C LYS A 56 10.95 15.54 -6.43
N GLU A 57 11.19 14.56 -5.56
CA GLU A 57 10.93 13.16 -5.82
C GLU A 57 10.50 12.41 -4.56
N LEU A 58 9.56 11.49 -4.73
CA LEU A 58 9.14 10.52 -3.72
C LEU A 58 9.58 9.12 -4.19
N ALA A 59 10.35 8.43 -3.36
CA ALA A 59 10.83 7.08 -3.63
C ALA A 59 10.15 6.04 -2.73
N TYR A 60 10.02 4.81 -3.23
CA TYR A 60 9.54 3.70 -2.43
C TYR A 60 10.69 3.06 -1.62
N ASP A 61 10.51 2.85 -0.32
CA ASP A 61 11.55 2.35 0.59
C ASP A 61 11.12 1.05 1.30
N CYS A 62 11.84 -0.03 1.05
CA CYS A 62 11.54 -1.35 1.62
C CYS A 62 11.79 -1.44 3.13
N GLY A 63 12.66 -0.60 3.68
CA GLY A 63 12.86 -0.47 5.13
C GLY A 63 11.61 0.12 5.79
N LEU A 64 11.00 1.14 5.16
CA LEU A 64 9.73 1.72 5.60
C LEU A 64 8.56 0.74 5.45
N THR A 65 8.51 -0.09 4.40
CA THR A 65 7.53 -1.20 4.30
C THR A 65 7.66 -2.18 5.46
N LYS A 66 8.88 -2.56 5.84
CA LYS A 66 9.11 -3.43 7.02
C LYS A 66 8.64 -2.77 8.31
N LYS A 67 8.84 -1.45 8.46
CA LYS A 67 8.31 -0.68 9.60
C LYS A 67 6.78 -0.66 9.57
N ALA A 68 6.16 -0.44 8.41
CA ALA A 68 4.71 -0.43 8.23
C ALA A 68 4.06 -1.76 8.58
N LEU A 69 4.71 -2.89 8.25
CA LEU A 69 4.25 -4.23 8.64
C LEU A 69 4.27 -4.44 10.15
N ARG A 70 5.29 -3.88 10.81
CA ARG A 70 5.53 -3.96 12.25
C ARG A 70 4.81 -2.88 13.03
N LEU A 71 4.03 -1.98 12.41
CA LEU A 71 3.31 -0.92 13.10
C LEU A 71 2.25 -1.50 14.07
N GLY A 72 2.75 -1.75 15.26
CA GLY A 72 2.14 -2.05 16.55
C GLY A 72 3.17 -1.78 17.67
N TRP A 73 4.28 -1.10 17.33
CA TRP A 73 5.33 -0.68 18.25
C TRP A 73 5.12 0.80 18.61
N PRO A 74 5.23 1.18 19.89
CA PRO A 74 5.20 2.57 20.30
C PRO A 74 6.39 3.32 19.67
N GLY A 75 6.13 4.44 18.96
CA GLY A 75 7.18 5.36 18.50
C GLY A 75 7.22 5.73 17.01
N VAL A 76 6.33 5.20 16.16
CA VAL A 76 6.25 5.67 14.76
C VAL A 76 5.36 6.91 14.70
N THR A 77 5.98 8.09 14.54
CA THR A 77 5.29 9.38 14.42
C THR A 77 4.95 9.75 12.97
N THR A 78 5.55 9.08 11.99
CA THR A 78 5.42 9.39 10.56
C THR A 78 4.72 8.26 9.80
N TYR A 79 3.41 8.14 9.98
CA TYR A 79 2.59 7.19 9.24
C TYR A 79 1.24 7.79 8.86
N PHE A 80 0.58 7.16 7.89
CA PHE A 80 -0.83 7.35 7.60
C PHE A 80 -1.49 6.02 7.29
N ASP A 81 -2.78 5.93 7.59
CA ASP A 81 -3.63 4.81 7.19
C ASP A 81 -4.56 5.25 6.05
N ALA A 82 -4.85 4.32 5.15
CA ALA A 82 -5.79 4.43 4.06
C ALA A 82 -6.69 3.19 4.09
N ARG A 83 -8.00 3.37 4.04
CA ARG A 83 -8.98 2.28 4.21
C ARG A 83 -10.06 2.35 3.16
N GLY A 84 -10.52 1.19 2.69
CA GLY A 84 -11.61 1.12 1.74
C GLY A 84 -12.15 -0.28 1.57
N ASN A 85 -13.30 -0.40 0.91
CA ASN A 85 -13.82 -1.69 0.50
C ASN A 85 -12.92 -2.25 -0.62
N PHE A 86 -12.63 -3.55 -0.52
CA PHE A 86 -11.78 -4.26 -1.45
C PHE A 86 -12.61 -5.19 -2.34
N THR A 87 -12.43 -5.04 -3.64
CA THR A 87 -13.01 -5.92 -4.67
C THR A 87 -11.89 -6.53 -5.49
N TRP A 88 -11.83 -7.86 -5.53
CA TRP A 88 -10.79 -8.60 -6.27
C TRP A 88 -10.74 -8.26 -7.76
N THR A 89 -11.89 -8.01 -8.38
CA THR A 89 -12.01 -7.66 -9.80
C THR A 89 -11.58 -6.22 -10.11
N ASP A 90 -11.42 -5.37 -9.10
CA ASP A 90 -11.02 -3.96 -9.23
C ASP A 90 -10.12 -3.56 -8.04
N TRP A 91 -8.93 -4.16 -7.98
CA TRP A 91 -7.98 -3.91 -6.90
C TRP A 91 -7.39 -2.49 -6.97
N GLU A 92 -7.19 -1.95 -8.17
CA GLU A 92 -6.70 -0.58 -8.40
C GLU A 92 -7.73 0.46 -7.96
N GLY A 93 -9.00 0.31 -8.36
CA GLY A 93 -10.08 1.19 -7.92
C GLY A 93 -10.32 1.10 -6.42
N SER A 94 -10.16 -0.08 -5.83
CA SER A 94 -10.20 -0.28 -4.37
C SER A 94 -9.08 0.51 -3.66
N LEU A 95 -7.83 0.41 -4.14
CA LEU A 95 -6.70 1.15 -3.60
C LEU A 95 -6.85 2.67 -3.80
N ASN A 96 -7.34 3.10 -4.96
CA ASN A 96 -7.59 4.51 -5.25
C ASN A 96 -8.61 5.09 -4.28
N LYS A 97 -9.73 4.37 -4.04
CA LYS A 97 -10.73 4.75 -3.04
C LYS A 97 -10.13 4.81 -1.63
N ALA A 98 -9.27 3.85 -1.27
CA ALA A 98 -8.61 3.84 0.03
C ALA A 98 -7.67 5.04 0.21
N LEU A 99 -6.87 5.39 -0.80
CA LEU A 99 -6.01 6.58 -0.80
C LEU A 99 -6.81 7.90 -0.86
N GLY A 100 -8.05 7.85 -1.34
CA GLY A 100 -9.01 8.96 -1.29
C GLY A 100 -9.88 9.01 -0.03
N SER A 101 -9.70 8.08 0.92
CA SER A 101 -10.47 8.03 2.17
C SER A 101 -10.19 9.24 3.07
N GLU A 102 -11.09 9.50 4.01
CA GLU A 102 -10.93 10.58 5.01
C GLU A 102 -9.63 10.45 5.82
N TYR A 103 -9.22 9.22 6.14
CA TYR A 103 -7.98 8.92 6.84
C TYR A 103 -6.77 9.38 6.04
N ALA A 104 -6.73 9.01 4.75
CA ALA A 104 -5.65 9.36 3.86
C ALA A 104 -5.62 10.87 3.56
N LYS A 105 -6.78 11.48 3.29
CA LYS A 105 -6.91 12.93 3.04
C LYS A 105 -6.41 13.79 4.20
N ARG A 106 -6.57 13.32 5.44
CA ARG A 106 -6.09 14.03 6.63
C ARG A 106 -4.57 13.97 6.79
N ASP A 107 -3.96 12.85 6.44
CA ASP A 107 -2.59 12.55 6.85
C ASP A 107 -1.57 12.62 5.68
N ILE A 108 -1.99 12.46 4.42
CA ILE A 108 -1.15 12.68 3.22
C ILE A 108 -0.63 14.14 3.15
N PRO A 109 -1.43 15.19 3.40
CA PRO A 109 -0.90 16.56 3.43
C PRO A 109 0.18 16.73 4.49
N LYS A 110 0.04 16.10 5.67
CA LYS A 110 1.06 16.14 6.73
C LYS A 110 2.35 15.45 6.30
N MET A 111 2.25 14.32 5.58
CA MET A 111 3.40 13.66 4.96
C MET A 111 4.15 14.65 4.06
N TRP A 112 3.45 15.35 3.16
CA TRP A 112 4.07 16.33 2.27
C TRP A 112 4.65 17.53 3.02
N SER A 113 3.92 18.11 3.97
CA SER A 113 4.41 19.21 4.82
C SER A 113 5.61 18.81 5.67
N SER A 114 5.72 17.53 6.03
CA SER A 114 6.90 17.01 6.71
C SER A 114 8.13 16.91 5.82
N GLY A 115 8.03 17.16 4.51
CA GLY A 115 9.14 17.04 3.57
C GLY A 115 9.52 15.59 3.26
N ALA A 116 8.57 14.66 3.35
CA ALA A 116 8.81 13.25 3.09
C ALA A 116 9.32 13.03 1.65
N SER A 117 10.47 12.36 1.51
CA SER A 117 11.06 11.96 0.23
C SER A 117 11.00 10.44 0.00
N LYS A 118 10.63 9.67 1.04
CA LYS A 118 10.49 8.21 0.99
C LYS A 118 9.19 7.76 1.63
N VAL A 119 8.62 6.71 1.07
CA VAL A 119 7.42 6.04 1.60
C VAL A 119 7.55 4.53 1.48
N GLY A 120 7.00 3.78 2.43
CA GLY A 120 6.85 2.35 2.32
C GLY A 120 5.59 1.90 3.01
N CYS A 121 4.80 1.04 2.35
CA CYS A 121 3.48 0.66 2.82
C CYS A 121 3.36 -0.83 3.11
N ALA A 122 2.39 -1.17 3.94
CA ALA A 122 1.91 -2.50 4.25
C ALA A 122 0.42 -2.57 3.87
N ILE A 123 0.01 -3.67 3.25
CA ILE A 123 -1.39 -3.97 2.95
C ILE A 123 -1.88 -5.06 3.90
N ARG A 124 -3.08 -4.90 4.44
CA ARG A 124 -3.80 -5.94 5.16
C ARG A 124 -5.20 -6.03 4.58
N LEU A 125 -5.64 -7.24 4.27
CA LEU A 125 -7.03 -7.50 3.89
C LEU A 125 -7.74 -8.08 5.11
N LYS A 126 -8.83 -7.43 5.51
CA LYS A 126 -9.72 -7.93 6.56
C LYS A 126 -11.03 -8.36 5.92
N THR A 127 -11.45 -9.60 6.19
CA THR A 127 -12.77 -10.09 5.78
C THR A 127 -13.67 -10.06 7.00
N PHE A 128 -14.86 -9.51 6.83
CA PHE A 128 -15.90 -9.47 7.86
C PHE A 128 -16.93 -10.58 7.61
N ASP A 129 -17.70 -10.90 8.64
CA ASP A 129 -18.70 -11.99 8.60
C ASP A 129 -19.82 -11.74 7.57
N ASN A 130 -20.02 -10.49 7.16
CA ASN A 130 -20.97 -10.08 6.12
C ASN A 130 -20.37 -10.17 4.70
N SER A 131 -19.28 -10.91 4.51
CA SER A 131 -18.55 -11.07 3.24
C SER A 131 -17.93 -9.77 2.69
N LEU A 132 -17.93 -8.68 3.46
CA LEU A 132 -17.21 -7.47 3.08
C LEU A 132 -15.72 -7.68 3.28
N HIS A 133 -14.93 -7.36 2.25
CA HIS A 133 -13.48 -7.30 2.34
C HIS A 133 -13.07 -5.83 2.47
N GLU A 134 -12.25 -5.51 3.46
CA GLU A 134 -11.66 -4.19 3.63
C GLU A 134 -10.15 -4.28 3.36
N ILE A 135 -9.66 -3.31 2.61
CA ILE A 135 -8.23 -3.05 2.47
C ILE A 135 -7.81 -2.01 3.52
N LEU A 136 -6.84 -2.37 4.34
CA LEU A 136 -6.10 -1.47 5.21
C LEU A 136 -4.70 -1.29 4.63
N LEU A 137 -4.48 -0.15 4.01
CA LEU A 137 -3.16 0.28 3.57
C LEU A 137 -2.55 1.17 4.65
N ARG A 138 -1.39 0.78 5.14
CA ARG A 138 -0.65 1.50 6.18
C ARG A 138 0.69 1.92 5.62
N CYS A 139 0.97 3.21 5.58
CA CYS A 139 2.18 3.75 4.98
C CYS A 139 3.01 4.48 6.01
N VAL A 140 4.32 4.23 6.02
CA VAL A 140 5.32 4.96 6.80
C VAL A 140 6.12 5.81 5.84
N TYR A 141 6.43 7.03 6.25
CA TYR A 141 7.21 7.96 5.44
C TYR A 141 8.40 8.53 6.20
N SER A 142 9.41 8.98 5.46
CA SER A 142 10.56 9.71 5.98
C SER A 142 11.04 10.77 5.00
N LYS A 143 11.81 11.73 5.53
CA LYS A 143 12.67 12.59 4.71
C LYS A 143 13.80 11.78 4.08
#